data_AF-A0AAX3JAZ8-F1
#
_entry.id   AF-A0AAX3JAZ8-F1
#
_cell.length_a   1.000
_cell.length_b   1.000
_cell.length_c   1.000
_cell.angle_alpha   90.00
_cell.angle_beta   90.00
_cell.angle_gamma   90.00
#
_symmetry.space_group_name_H-M   'P 1'
#
loop_
_entity.id
_entity.type
_entity.pdbx_description
1 polymer ?
#
loop_
_entity_poly.entity_id
_entity_poly.type
_entity_poly.pdbx_seq_one_letter_code
_entity_poly.pdbx_strand_id
1 'polypeptide(L)'
;MPRRAVDPRSEAQRAFWQAMFGANSNQRHLSKNRPGFASYFMRLREGATIELMTLPELEAGQTGQEMTGWAHIAIAPGDEHQVDEMAVRAAESGILIAPSRRRAGLAIVSMRQLSAILMAI
;
A
#
# COMPACT_ATOMS: atom_id res chain seq x y z
N MET A 1 -19.04 23.20 -8.39
CA MET A 1 -17.75 22.50 -8.63
C MET A 1 -18.05 21.03 -8.84
N PRO A 2 -17.78 20.43 -10.01
CA PRO A 2 -17.98 18.99 -10.16
C PRO A 2 -17.03 18.27 -9.19
N ARG A 3 -17.55 17.26 -8.46
CA ARG A 3 -16.70 16.35 -7.67
C ARG A 3 -15.67 15.76 -8.63
N ARG A 4 -14.40 16.10 -8.46
CA ARG A 4 -13.32 15.54 -9.30
C ARG A 4 -13.38 14.02 -9.20
N ALA A 5 -13.31 13.35 -10.35
CA ALA A 5 -13.35 11.90 -10.44
C ALA A 5 -12.33 11.27 -9.49
N VAL A 6 -12.71 10.13 -8.93
CA VAL A 6 -11.84 9.33 -8.07
C VAL A 6 -10.79 8.67 -8.96
N ASP A 7 -9.51 8.75 -8.57
CA ASP A 7 -8.47 7.98 -9.25
C ASP A 7 -8.70 6.49 -8.91
N PRO A 8 -9.02 5.64 -9.90
CA PRO A 8 -9.32 4.22 -9.64
C PRO A 8 -8.15 3.48 -8.98
N ARG A 9 -6.91 3.95 -9.17
CA ARG A 9 -5.72 3.38 -8.52
C ARG A 9 -5.74 3.58 -7.01
N SER A 10 -6.25 4.73 -6.55
CA SER A 10 -6.34 5.05 -5.12
C SER A 10 -7.35 4.16 -4.39
N GLU A 11 -8.50 3.85 -5.02
CA GLU A 11 -9.49 2.94 -4.44
C GLU A 11 -8.98 1.50 -4.44
N ALA A 12 -8.31 1.08 -5.52
CA ALA A 12 -7.71 -0.24 -5.59
C ALA A 12 -6.65 -0.44 -4.49
N GLN A 13 -5.80 0.56 -4.26
CA GLN A 13 -4.84 0.55 -3.16
C GLN A 13 -5.54 0.52 -1.80
N ARG A 14 -6.53 1.40 -1.57
CA ARG A 14 -7.32 1.40 -0.33
C ARG A 14 -7.91 0.02 -0.03
N ALA A 15 -8.59 -0.59 -1.01
CA ALA A 15 -9.18 -1.91 -0.88
C ALA A 15 -8.14 -2.99 -0.57
N PHE A 16 -6.99 -2.95 -1.24
CA PHE A 16 -5.87 -3.86 -0.97
C PHE A 16 -5.38 -3.77 0.48
N TRP A 17 -5.15 -2.56 0.99
CA TRP A 17 -4.68 -2.36 2.37
C TRP A 17 -5.70 -2.79 3.41
N GLN A 18 -7.00 -2.61 3.14
CA GLN A 18 -8.07 -3.13 3.99
C GLN A 18 -8.12 -4.66 3.98
N ALA A 19 -8.01 -5.29 2.81
CA ALA A 19 -8.14 -6.74 2.66
C ALA A 19 -6.92 -7.52 3.16
N MET A 20 -5.70 -7.06 2.84
CA MET A 20 -4.46 -7.79 3.13
C MET A 20 -3.95 -7.53 4.55
N PHE A 21 -4.07 -6.29 5.03
CA PHE A 21 -3.49 -5.85 6.30
C PHE A 21 -4.53 -5.46 7.34
N GLY A 22 -5.83 -5.59 7.03
CA GLY A 22 -6.91 -5.21 7.95
C GLY A 22 -6.89 -3.72 8.31
N ALA A 23 -6.29 -2.87 7.48
CA ALA A 23 -6.11 -1.46 7.78
C ALA A 23 -7.47 -0.73 7.81
N ASN A 24 -7.66 0.20 8.74
CA ASN A 24 -8.80 1.09 8.74
C ASN A 24 -8.50 2.32 7.88
N SER A 25 -9.41 2.66 6.97
CA SER A 25 -9.26 3.80 6.09
C SER A 25 -10.16 4.96 6.52
N ASN A 26 -9.63 6.18 6.51
CA ASN A 26 -10.44 7.39 6.65
C ASN A 26 -11.32 7.66 5.42
N GLN A 27 -12.07 8.77 5.46
CA GLN A 27 -12.67 9.33 4.25
C GLN A 27 -11.60 10.00 3.37
N ARG A 28 -11.81 9.97 2.06
CA ARG A 28 -10.92 10.59 1.08
C ARG A 28 -10.68 12.06 1.42
N HIS A 29 -9.43 12.42 1.61
CA HIS A 29 -9.03 13.81 1.73
C HIS A 29 -8.80 14.41 0.34
N LEU A 30 -9.33 15.61 0.11
CA LEU A 30 -9.02 16.42 -1.06
C LEU A 30 -8.33 17.70 -0.57
N SER A 31 -7.12 17.97 -1.06
CA SER A 31 -6.40 19.17 -0.66
C SER A 31 -7.09 20.42 -1.21
N LYS A 32 -7.30 21.40 -0.33
CA LYS A 32 -7.75 22.75 -0.72
C LYS A 32 -6.61 23.60 -1.28
N ASN A 33 -5.37 23.32 -0.85
CA ASN A 33 -4.20 24.14 -1.14
C ASN A 33 -3.37 23.60 -2.31
N ARG A 34 -3.51 22.30 -2.64
CA ARG A 34 -2.81 21.64 -3.75
C ARG A 34 -3.85 20.97 -4.67
N PRO A 35 -4.34 21.68 -5.70
CA PRO A 35 -5.38 21.16 -6.58
C PRO A 35 -5.00 19.80 -7.17
N GLY A 36 -5.86 18.80 -6.98
CA GLY A 36 -5.68 17.46 -7.57
C GLY A 36 -4.99 16.48 -6.63
N PHE A 37 -4.36 16.98 -5.56
CA PHE A 37 -3.89 16.11 -4.49
C PHE A 37 -5.07 15.51 -3.74
N ALA A 38 -5.07 14.19 -3.60
CA ALA A 38 -6.00 13.45 -2.78
C ALA A 38 -5.28 12.34 -2.03
N SER A 39 -5.73 12.04 -0.82
CA SER A 39 -5.14 10.96 -0.04
C SER A 39 -6.13 10.19 0.83
N TYR A 40 -5.70 8.99 1.21
CA TYR A 40 -6.28 8.17 2.27
C TYR A 40 -5.22 7.90 3.34
N PHE A 41 -5.64 7.91 4.59
CA PHE A 41 -4.84 7.40 5.71
C PHE A 41 -5.32 5.98 6.04
N MET A 42 -4.41 5.04 5.96
CA MET A 42 -4.59 3.62 6.26
C MET A 42 -3.94 3.32 7.60
N ARG A 43 -4.75 3.25 8.65
CA ARG A 43 -4.29 2.94 10.01
C ARG A 43 -4.22 1.43 10.20
N LEU A 44 -3.01 0.92 10.44
CA LEU A 44 -2.82 -0.47 10.85
C LEU A 44 -3.33 -0.67 12.28
N ARG A 45 -3.61 -1.92 12.66
CA ARG A 45 -4.05 -2.24 14.03
C ARG A 45 -3.02 -1.76 15.06
N GLU A 46 -1.75 -1.97 14.76
CA GLU A 46 -0.61 -1.57 15.56
C GLU A 46 0.45 -0.92 14.67
N GLY A 47 1.21 0.02 15.24
CA GLY A 47 2.29 0.71 14.55
C GLY A 47 1.82 1.88 13.67
N ALA A 48 2.42 1.98 12.48
CA ALA A 48 2.37 3.17 11.64
C ALA A 48 1.00 3.40 10.96
N THR A 49 0.76 4.65 10.56
CA THR A 49 -0.31 4.98 9.62
C THR A 49 0.32 5.22 8.25
N ILE A 50 -0.27 4.61 7.23
CA ILE A 50 0.20 4.70 5.85
C ILE A 50 -0.67 5.70 5.08
N GLU A 51 -0.06 6.76 4.52
CA GLU A 51 -0.75 7.67 3.61
C GLU A 51 -0.63 7.17 2.17
N LEU A 52 -1.79 6.91 1.55
CA LEU A 52 -1.92 6.65 0.12
C LEU A 52 -2.25 7.96 -0.57
N MET A 53 -1.30 8.55 -1.29
CA MET A 53 -1.53 9.80 -2.00
C MET A 53 -1.61 9.63 -3.51
N THR A 54 -2.40 10.49 -4.13
CA THR A 54 -2.52 10.65 -5.57
C THR A 54 -2.43 12.12 -5.95
N LEU A 55 -1.75 12.38 -7.05
CA LEU A 55 -1.69 13.67 -7.71
C LEU A 55 -1.52 13.41 -9.20
N PRO A 56 -2.41 13.90 -10.08
CA PRO A 56 -2.39 13.55 -11.51
C PRO A 56 -1.08 13.86 -12.24
N GLU A 57 -0.35 14.86 -11.76
CA GLU A 57 0.93 15.31 -12.34
C GLU A 57 2.12 14.42 -11.95
N LEU A 58 1.93 13.41 -11.10
CA LEU A 58 3.00 12.50 -10.74
C LEU A 58 3.28 11.54 -11.89
N GLU A 59 4.55 11.50 -12.30
CA GLU A 59 5.10 10.51 -13.21
C GLU A 59 4.87 9.08 -12.68
N ALA A 60 4.71 8.15 -13.59
CA ALA A 60 4.61 6.74 -13.22
C ALA A 60 5.93 6.25 -12.60
N GLY A 61 5.83 5.49 -11.51
CA GLY A 61 6.99 4.88 -10.88
C GLY A 61 7.62 3.79 -11.75
N GLN A 62 8.95 3.70 -11.72
CA GLN A 62 9.73 2.65 -12.37
C GLN A 62 9.55 1.32 -11.62
N THR A 63 8.67 0.46 -12.12
CA THR A 63 8.36 -0.82 -11.46
C THR A 63 9.43 -1.87 -11.75
N GLY A 64 9.92 -2.56 -10.71
CA GLY A 64 10.76 -3.76 -10.88
C GLY A 64 12.25 -3.49 -11.13
N GLN A 65 12.72 -2.25 -10.95
CA GLN A 65 14.14 -1.91 -11.00
C GLN A 65 14.69 -1.70 -9.60
N GLU A 66 15.85 -2.28 -9.30
CA GLU A 66 16.59 -1.99 -8.08
C GLU A 66 17.29 -0.64 -8.23
N MET A 67 17.00 0.30 -7.34
CA MET A 67 17.55 1.65 -7.36
C MET A 67 17.74 2.18 -5.93
N THR A 68 18.65 3.14 -5.78
CA THR A 68 18.85 3.85 -4.50
C THR A 68 17.66 4.76 -4.21
N GLY A 69 17.14 4.72 -2.98
CA GLY A 69 15.97 5.48 -2.54
C GLY A 69 15.02 4.63 -1.71
N TRP A 70 13.77 5.05 -1.58
CA TRP A 70 12.71 4.23 -0.97
C TRP A 70 12.41 3.02 -1.87
N ALA A 71 12.75 1.82 -1.40
CA ALA A 71 12.59 0.59 -2.17
C ALA A 71 11.33 -0.19 -1.78
N HIS A 72 11.13 -0.44 -0.48
CA HIS A 72 9.97 -1.16 0.03
C HIS A 72 9.75 -0.88 1.52
N ILE A 73 8.55 -1.18 2.00
CA ILE A 73 8.21 -1.23 3.43
C ILE A 73 8.06 -2.69 3.84
N ALA A 74 8.61 -3.06 5.00
CA ALA A 74 8.40 -4.36 5.62
C ALA A 74 7.36 -4.23 6.74
N ILE A 75 6.33 -5.07 6.72
CA ILE A 75 5.26 -5.10 7.73
C ILE A 75 5.15 -6.53 8.25
N ALA A 76 5.30 -6.68 9.56
CA ALA A 76 5.07 -7.94 10.24
C ALA A 76 3.57 -8.04 10.60
N PRO A 77 2.82 -9.04 10.10
CA PRO A 77 1.41 -9.22 10.44
C PRO A 77 1.20 -9.80 11.86
N GLY A 78 2.28 -10.19 12.53
CA GLY A 78 2.30 -10.79 13.86
C GLY A 78 3.29 -11.95 13.89
N ASP A 79 2.80 -13.18 14.03
CA ASP A 79 3.62 -14.40 14.07
C ASP A 79 3.90 -15.02 12.68
N GLU A 80 4.70 -16.09 12.66
CA GLU A 80 5.08 -16.79 11.43
C GLU A 80 3.89 -17.46 10.71
N HIS A 81 2.86 -17.89 11.44
CA HIS A 81 1.69 -18.53 10.83
C HIS A 81 0.88 -17.52 10.03
N GLN A 82 0.68 -16.31 10.59
CA GLN A 82 -0.03 -15.23 9.92
C GLN A 82 0.67 -14.78 8.62
N VAL A 83 1.98 -14.90 8.56
CA VAL A 83 2.78 -14.65 7.36
C VAL A 83 2.47 -15.67 6.28
N ASP A 84 2.53 -16.95 6.63
CA ASP A 84 2.29 -18.04 5.68
C ASP A 84 0.86 -17.98 5.14
N GLU A 85 -0.14 -17.71 6.00
CA GLU A 85 -1.53 -17.45 5.59
C GLU A 85 -1.66 -16.25 4.65
N MET A 86 -0.93 -15.17 4.92
CA MET A 86 -0.95 -13.99 4.06
C MET A 86 -0.30 -14.28 2.70
N ALA A 87 0.77 -15.08 2.66
CA ALA A 87 1.42 -15.50 1.43
C ALA A 87 0.51 -16.40 0.57
N VAL A 88 -0.21 -17.34 1.20
CA VAL A 88 -1.21 -18.19 0.52
C VAL A 88 -2.33 -17.34 -0.06
N ARG A 89 -2.94 -16.46 0.75
CA ARG A 89 -4.00 -15.55 0.26
C ARG A 89 -3.52 -14.65 -0.89
N ALA A 90 -2.29 -14.16 -0.82
CA ALA A 90 -1.69 -13.36 -1.89
C ALA A 90 -1.46 -14.18 -3.17
N ALA A 91 -1.09 -15.46 -3.05
CA ALA A 91 -0.94 -16.36 -4.20
C ALA A 91 -2.30 -16.67 -4.86
N GLU A 92 -3.31 -17.00 -4.05
CA GLU A 92 -4.67 -17.31 -4.52
C GLU A 92 -5.32 -16.11 -5.22
N SER A 93 -5.00 -14.89 -4.78
CA SER A 93 -5.47 -13.65 -5.42
C SER A 93 -4.57 -13.16 -6.57
N GLY A 94 -3.52 -13.90 -6.92
CA GLY A 94 -2.64 -13.60 -8.06
C GLY A 94 -1.74 -12.36 -7.89
N ILE A 95 -1.54 -11.89 -6.66
CA ILE A 95 -0.76 -10.68 -6.35
C ILE A 95 0.62 -10.97 -5.73
N LEU A 96 0.90 -12.23 -5.40
CA LEU A 96 2.20 -12.64 -4.86
C LEU A 96 3.30 -12.54 -5.93
N ILE A 97 4.30 -11.68 -5.72
CA ILE A 97 5.43 -11.52 -6.66
C ILE A 97 6.49 -12.60 -6.47
N ALA A 98 6.79 -12.90 -5.21
CA ALA A 98 7.86 -13.81 -4.84
C ALA A 98 7.44 -14.60 -3.59
N PRO A 99 7.98 -15.82 -3.41
CA PRO A 99 7.77 -16.59 -2.19
C PRO A 99 8.15 -15.78 -0.94
N SER A 100 7.45 -16.03 0.17
CA SER A 100 7.81 -15.44 1.46
C SER A 100 9.25 -15.83 1.82
N ARG A 101 10.04 -14.84 2.25
CA ARG A 101 11.40 -15.07 2.74
C ARG A 101 11.46 -14.77 4.23
N ARG A 102 12.08 -15.67 4.98
CA ARG A 102 12.26 -15.55 6.43
C ARG A 102 13.62 -14.93 6.72
N ARG A 103 13.67 -13.87 7.54
CA ARG A 103 14.93 -13.36 8.10
C ARG A 103 14.68 -12.77 9.49
N ALA A 104 15.29 -13.37 10.51
CA ALA A 104 15.33 -12.86 11.88
C ALA A 104 13.97 -12.40 12.47
N GLY A 105 12.93 -13.23 12.32
CA GLY A 105 11.59 -12.92 12.88
C GLY A 105 10.79 -11.86 12.12
N LEU A 106 11.34 -11.27 11.05
CA LEU A 106 10.56 -10.51 10.08
C LEU A 106 10.24 -11.38 8.88
N ALA A 107 8.96 -11.41 8.52
CA ALA A 107 8.56 -11.83 7.20
C ALA A 107 8.27 -10.63 6.33
N ILE A 108 8.76 -10.71 5.11
CA ILE A 108 8.55 -9.69 4.09
C ILE A 108 7.71 -10.34 3.02
N VAL A 109 6.47 -9.88 2.86
CA VAL A 109 5.67 -10.21 1.68
C VAL A 109 5.87 -9.07 0.69
N SER A 110 6.59 -9.35 -0.40
CA SER A 110 6.75 -8.40 -1.49
C SER A 110 5.49 -8.45 -2.36
N MET A 111 4.69 -7.38 -2.28
CA MET A 111 3.45 -7.22 -3.04
C MET A 111 3.64 -6.12 -4.09
N ARG A 112 2.96 -6.20 -5.25
CA ARG A 112 3.05 -5.14 -6.26
C ARG A 112 2.32 -3.90 -5.75
N GLN A 113 3.07 -2.83 -5.54
CA GLN A 113 2.48 -1.52 -5.33
C GLN A 113 1.88 -1.05 -6.65
N LEU A 114 0.56 -1.04 -6.76
CA LEU A 114 -0.15 -0.45 -7.89
C LEU A 114 -0.16 1.07 -7.69
N SER A 115 0.94 1.72 -8.09
CA SER A 115 1.00 3.14 -8.47
C SER A 115 0.29 4.14 -7.53
N ALA A 116 0.66 4.12 -6.25
CA ALA A 116 0.51 5.27 -5.35
C ALA A 116 1.87 5.56 -4.72
N ILE A 117 2.16 6.83 -4.41
CA ILE A 117 3.30 7.13 -3.54
C ILE A 117 2.86 6.79 -2.12
N LEU A 118 3.65 5.93 -1.48
CA LEU A 118 3.45 5.51 -0.11
C LEU A 118 4.28 6.42 0.78
N MET A 119 3.65 7.10 1.73
CA MET A 119 4.37 7.78 2.81
C MET A 119 3.91 7.15 4.13
N ALA A 120 4.84 6.52 4.86
CA ALA A 120 4.58 6.11 6.24
C ALA A 120 4.83 7.32 7.14
N ILE A 121 3.85 7.66 7.99
CA ILE A 121 3.97 8.70 9.02
C ILE A 121 4.03 8.03 10.40
#